data_AF-A0A937QBL1-F1
#
_entry.id   AF-A0A937QBL1-F1
#
_cell.length_a   1.000
_cell.length_b   1.000
_cell.length_c   1.000
_cell.angle_alpha   90.00
_cell.angle_beta   90.00
_cell.angle_gamma   90.00
#
_symmetry.space_group_name_H-M   'P 1'
#
loop_
_entity.id
_entity.type
_entity.pdbx_description
1 polymer ?
#
loop_
_entity_poly.entity_id
_entity_poly.type
_entity_poly.pdbx_seq_one_letter_code
_entity_poly.pdbx_strand_id
1 'polypeptide(L)'
;MGKSYSTIALIPDKCDGCNLCVEACAEYHTGARSLEHSRIKLSRDAGEGTFVLTLCRQCGQPQCVMNCPAGALTKDMDTGVIRWDEGKCVNCQLCTLGCPYAGITYNPESEQVMKCDFCGGAPVCVKACPRGALEIKTCSDIYNTWGDLEDLVVPGISACLGCNSEMLMRHTLRRIGSNVVLATPPGCLAGVGTVGVNEKTGVKVPVFHPLLTNTASMLAGVKRYYQRIGRDVTMLALAGDGGTADVGFQSLSGAAERGEQMVYICVDNEGYMNTGVQRSGTTPYGSWTSTTPVGTVLKGKTRDAKPLPMIMVMHNCEYVATACTAYMEDYYAKLDKATEAARRGMAYIHVFSPCPTGWRFSPSKLIEVARKAVETNTVPLWEYEYKLGKIHFTHPVDNPLPVDEYLSLIGKYKHLDDDQIEHIQKQIYKQIEILKAFTKKEEMA
;
A
#
# COMPACT_ATOMS: atom_id res chain seq x y z
N MET A 1 -15.93 5.25 1.58
CA MET A 1 -15.28 4.05 1.01
C MET A 1 -16.13 2.84 1.39
N GLY A 2 -16.02 1.70 0.68
CA GLY A 2 -16.72 0.48 1.10
C GLY A 2 -16.11 -0.11 2.38
N LYS A 3 -16.88 -0.90 3.13
CA LYS A 3 -16.37 -1.74 4.22
C LYS A 3 -15.70 -2.99 3.67
N SER A 4 -14.72 -3.52 4.40
CA SER A 4 -14.10 -4.81 4.14
C SER A 4 -14.83 -5.92 4.89
N TYR A 5 -14.99 -7.06 4.25
CA TYR A 5 -15.68 -8.20 4.85
C TYR A 5 -14.82 -9.45 4.74
N SER A 6 -15.09 -10.41 5.63
CA SER A 6 -14.40 -11.68 5.61
C SER A 6 -14.78 -12.50 4.36
N THR A 7 -13.78 -13.16 3.79
CA THR A 7 -13.93 -14.12 2.70
C THR A 7 -13.04 -15.32 2.99
N ILE A 8 -13.21 -16.39 2.22
CA ILE A 8 -12.30 -17.53 2.23
C ILE A 8 -11.13 -17.24 1.28
N ALA A 9 -9.92 -17.49 1.74
CA ALA A 9 -8.68 -17.40 0.97
C ALA A 9 -8.02 -18.78 0.87
N LEU A 10 -7.29 -19.01 -0.22
CA LEU A 10 -6.48 -20.20 -0.45
C LEU A 10 -5.02 -19.83 -0.18
N ILE A 11 -4.30 -20.74 0.49
CA ILE A 11 -2.85 -20.74 0.62
C ILE A 11 -2.33 -21.76 -0.39
N PRO A 12 -1.86 -21.34 -1.58
CA PRO A 12 -1.55 -22.25 -2.68
C PRO A 12 -0.54 -23.34 -2.30
N ASP A 13 0.51 -22.98 -1.54
CA ASP A 13 1.60 -23.87 -1.12
C ASP A 13 1.15 -25.05 -0.25
N LYS A 14 -0.02 -24.93 0.40
CA LYS A 14 -0.58 -25.99 1.25
C LYS A 14 -1.62 -26.84 0.52
N CYS A 15 -2.04 -26.44 -0.69
CA CYS A 15 -3.11 -27.09 -1.41
C CYS A 15 -2.60 -28.23 -2.30
N ASP A 16 -3.11 -29.44 -2.10
CA ASP A 16 -2.75 -30.64 -2.88
C ASP A 16 -3.82 -31.04 -3.91
N GLY A 17 -4.92 -30.30 -4.01
CA GLY A 17 -5.97 -30.58 -5.01
C GLY A 17 -6.95 -31.68 -4.64
N CYS A 18 -7.00 -32.10 -3.37
CA CYS A 18 -7.84 -33.24 -2.93
C CYS A 18 -9.36 -33.05 -3.04
N ASN A 19 -9.86 -31.84 -3.37
CA ASN A 19 -11.29 -31.51 -3.49
C ASN A 19 -12.19 -31.74 -2.25
N LEU A 20 -11.65 -32.13 -1.11
CA LEU A 20 -12.45 -32.33 0.12
C LEU A 20 -13.26 -31.08 0.54
N CYS A 21 -12.71 -29.89 0.30
CA CYS A 21 -13.41 -28.63 0.57
C CYS A 21 -14.58 -28.38 -0.39
N VAL A 22 -14.46 -28.84 -1.65
CA VAL A 22 -15.49 -28.75 -2.69
C VAL A 22 -16.62 -29.74 -2.40
N GLU A 23 -16.27 -30.99 -2.06
CA GLU A 23 -17.21 -32.04 -1.66
C GLU A 23 -18.00 -31.64 -0.42
N ALA A 24 -17.32 -31.17 0.63
CA ALA A 24 -17.97 -30.76 1.88
C ALA A 24 -18.95 -29.60 1.66
N CYS A 25 -18.64 -28.67 0.75
CA CYS A 25 -19.54 -27.58 0.42
C CYS A 25 -20.80 -28.07 -0.32
N ALA A 26 -20.64 -28.99 -1.28
CA ALA A 26 -21.77 -29.59 -1.98
C ALA A 26 -22.66 -30.40 -1.02
N GLU A 27 -22.05 -31.29 -0.23
CA GLU A 27 -22.75 -32.15 0.74
C GLU A 27 -23.56 -31.32 1.74
N TYR A 28 -23.01 -30.23 2.26
CA TYR A 28 -23.72 -29.35 3.19
C TYR A 28 -24.94 -28.65 2.59
N HIS A 29 -24.93 -28.33 1.29
CA HIS A 29 -26.01 -27.57 0.66
C HIS A 29 -27.04 -28.43 -0.08
N THR A 30 -26.66 -29.60 -0.58
CA THR A 30 -27.55 -30.45 -1.39
C THR A 30 -27.69 -31.88 -0.86
N GLY A 31 -26.90 -32.27 0.15
CA GLY A 31 -26.81 -33.66 0.61
C GLY A 31 -26.04 -34.58 -0.33
N ALA A 32 -25.53 -34.08 -1.45
CA ALA A 32 -24.76 -34.83 -2.44
C ALA A 32 -23.33 -34.30 -2.57
N ARG A 33 -22.37 -35.20 -2.79
CA ARG A 33 -20.95 -34.86 -3.00
C ARG A 33 -20.61 -34.47 -4.44
N SER A 34 -21.58 -33.99 -5.21
CA SER A 34 -21.36 -33.57 -6.59
C SER A 34 -20.59 -32.25 -6.64
N LEU A 35 -19.46 -32.25 -7.35
CA LEU A 35 -18.62 -31.05 -7.51
C LEU A 35 -19.35 -29.91 -8.23
N GLU A 36 -20.31 -30.23 -9.10
CA GLU A 36 -21.08 -29.25 -9.87
C GLU A 36 -21.99 -28.38 -8.99
N HIS A 37 -22.48 -28.93 -7.88
CA HIS A 37 -23.31 -28.21 -6.90
C HIS A 37 -22.51 -27.42 -5.87
N SER A 38 -21.19 -27.52 -5.92
CA SER A 38 -20.34 -26.83 -4.96
C SER A 38 -20.27 -25.33 -5.27
N ARG A 39 -20.36 -24.53 -4.20
CA ARG A 39 -20.25 -23.06 -4.25
C ARG A 39 -18.80 -22.58 -4.18
N ILE A 40 -17.85 -23.51 -4.10
CA ILE A 40 -16.41 -23.30 -4.10
C ILE A 40 -15.82 -24.23 -5.16
N LYS A 41 -14.94 -23.72 -6.01
CA LYS A 41 -14.29 -24.54 -7.04
C LYS A 41 -12.79 -24.38 -6.97
N LEU A 42 -12.10 -25.51 -7.10
CA LEU A 42 -10.65 -25.56 -7.14
C LEU A 42 -10.24 -25.91 -8.56
N SER A 43 -9.39 -25.07 -9.15
CA SER A 43 -8.84 -25.28 -10.49
C SER A 43 -7.33 -25.26 -10.42
N ARG A 44 -6.66 -25.95 -11.33
CA ARG A 44 -5.21 -25.86 -11.46
C ARG A 44 -4.87 -24.68 -12.35
N ASP A 45 -3.97 -23.82 -11.88
CA ASP A 45 -3.43 -22.74 -12.70
C ASP A 45 -2.56 -23.30 -13.83
N ALA A 46 -2.73 -22.74 -15.02
CA ALA A 46 -2.07 -23.22 -16.23
C ALA A 46 -0.58 -22.83 -16.29
N GLY A 47 -0.15 -21.81 -15.54
CA GLY A 47 1.22 -21.30 -15.54
C GLY A 47 2.09 -21.90 -14.45
N GLU A 48 1.67 -21.75 -13.19
CA GLU A 48 2.51 -22.09 -12.02
C GLU A 48 2.28 -23.52 -11.50
N GLY A 49 1.30 -24.24 -12.04
CA GLY A 49 0.95 -25.59 -11.60
C GLY A 49 0.35 -25.66 -10.18
N THR A 50 0.17 -24.50 -9.54
CA THR A 50 -0.50 -24.29 -8.26
C THR A 50 -2.03 -24.35 -8.42
N PHE A 51 -2.76 -24.42 -7.31
CA PHE A 51 -4.21 -24.41 -7.34
C PHE A 51 -4.75 -22.99 -7.09
N VAL A 52 -5.84 -22.65 -7.77
CA VAL A 52 -6.57 -21.39 -7.63
C VAL A 52 -8.00 -21.66 -7.19
N LEU A 53 -8.52 -20.74 -6.37
CA LEU A 53 -9.83 -20.85 -5.76
C LEU A 53 -10.83 -19.89 -6.42
N THR A 54 -11.89 -20.46 -6.97
CA THR A 54 -13.04 -19.72 -7.49
C THR A 54 -14.17 -19.76 -6.46
N LEU A 55 -14.51 -18.61 -5.90
CA LEU A 55 -15.62 -18.45 -4.96
C LEU A 55 -16.17 -17.01 -4.95
N CYS A 56 -17.37 -16.84 -4.40
CA CYS A 56 -17.86 -15.51 -4.04
C CYS A 56 -16.96 -14.87 -2.97
N ARG A 57 -16.31 -13.75 -3.31
CA ARG A 57 -15.40 -13.01 -2.42
C ARG A 57 -16.10 -12.11 -1.39
N GLN A 58 -17.43 -12.14 -1.33
CA GLN A 58 -18.22 -11.27 -0.43
C GLN A 58 -17.86 -9.78 -0.54
N CYS A 59 -17.68 -9.29 -1.77
CA CYS A 59 -17.20 -7.94 -2.07
C CYS A 59 -17.94 -6.85 -1.28
N GLY A 60 -17.22 -5.83 -0.81
CA GLY A 60 -17.81 -4.68 -0.12
C GLY A 60 -18.70 -3.82 -1.03
N GLN A 61 -18.34 -3.72 -2.31
CA GLN A 61 -19.14 -3.10 -3.37
C GLN A 61 -19.44 -4.13 -4.47
N PRO A 62 -20.47 -4.97 -4.26
CA PRO A 62 -20.74 -6.09 -5.16
C PRO A 62 -21.43 -5.66 -6.46
N GLN A 63 -20.71 -5.79 -7.58
CA GLN A 63 -21.26 -5.55 -8.93
C GLN A 63 -22.47 -6.46 -9.23
N CYS A 64 -22.47 -7.69 -8.71
CA CYS A 64 -23.58 -8.62 -8.87
C CYS A 64 -24.90 -8.12 -8.25
N VAL A 65 -24.84 -7.32 -7.17
CA VAL A 65 -26.03 -6.68 -6.59
C VAL A 65 -26.51 -5.54 -7.49
N MET A 66 -25.59 -4.68 -7.95
CA MET A 66 -25.94 -3.55 -8.83
C MET A 66 -26.50 -4.01 -10.18
N ASN A 67 -26.05 -5.15 -10.68
CA ASN A 67 -26.50 -5.72 -11.95
C ASN A 67 -27.73 -6.63 -11.81
N CYS A 68 -28.33 -6.76 -10.62
CA CYS A 68 -29.51 -7.61 -10.42
C CYS A 68 -30.81 -6.83 -10.66
N PRO A 69 -31.45 -6.92 -11.84
CA PRO A 69 -32.66 -6.14 -12.14
C PRO A 69 -33.85 -6.54 -11.27
N ALA A 70 -33.86 -7.79 -10.77
CA ALA A 70 -34.94 -8.30 -9.95
C ALA A 70 -34.79 -7.96 -8.45
N GLY A 71 -33.67 -7.34 -8.04
CA GLY A 71 -33.40 -7.07 -6.62
C GLY A 71 -33.27 -8.33 -5.76
N ALA A 72 -32.95 -9.47 -6.37
CA ALA A 72 -32.78 -10.77 -5.72
C ALA A 72 -31.45 -10.91 -4.96
N LEU A 73 -30.51 -9.99 -5.18
CA LEU A 73 -29.23 -9.95 -4.46
C LEU A 73 -29.16 -8.71 -3.58
N THR A 74 -28.73 -8.87 -2.33
CA THR A 74 -28.55 -7.76 -1.38
C THR A 74 -27.23 -7.91 -0.63
N LYS A 75 -26.60 -6.80 -0.25
CA LYS A 75 -25.40 -6.81 0.59
C LYS A 75 -25.81 -6.65 2.05
N ASP A 76 -25.53 -7.65 2.87
CA ASP A 76 -25.61 -7.55 4.33
C ASP A 76 -24.40 -6.76 4.85
N MET A 77 -24.64 -5.67 5.56
CA MET A 77 -23.59 -4.77 6.05
C MET A 77 -23.02 -5.18 7.42
N ASP A 78 -23.67 -6.11 8.11
CA ASP A 78 -23.23 -6.62 9.41
C ASP A 78 -22.37 -7.87 9.21
N THR A 79 -22.88 -8.84 8.43
CA THR A 79 -22.17 -10.11 8.17
C THR A 79 -21.24 -10.04 6.97
N GLY A 80 -21.45 -9.08 6.07
CA GLY A 80 -20.75 -9.01 4.79
C GLY A 80 -21.23 -10.00 3.75
N VAL A 81 -22.17 -10.89 4.07
CA VAL A 81 -22.66 -11.87 3.10
C VAL A 81 -23.51 -11.17 2.05
N ILE A 82 -23.21 -11.40 0.77
CA ILE A 82 -24.12 -11.07 -0.31
C ILE A 82 -25.24 -12.11 -0.22
N ARG A 83 -26.46 -11.71 0.13
CA ARG A 83 -27.63 -12.60 0.23
C ARG A 83 -28.27 -12.76 -1.14
N TRP A 84 -28.83 -13.94 -1.38
CA TRP A 84 -29.61 -14.24 -2.57
C TRP A 84 -30.99 -14.72 -2.13
N ASP A 85 -32.03 -14.12 -2.73
CA ASP A 85 -33.43 -14.41 -2.50
C ASP A 85 -33.98 -15.15 -3.72
N GLU A 86 -34.21 -16.45 -3.54
CA GLU A 86 -34.75 -17.34 -4.56
C GLU A 86 -36.12 -16.87 -5.07
N GLY A 87 -36.99 -16.38 -4.18
CA GLY A 87 -38.35 -15.97 -4.52
C GLY A 87 -38.44 -14.72 -5.40
N LYS A 88 -37.34 -13.95 -5.48
CA LYS A 88 -37.22 -12.78 -6.38
C LYS A 88 -36.40 -13.07 -7.63
N CYS A 89 -35.65 -14.17 -7.65
CA CYS A 89 -34.72 -14.44 -8.73
C CYS A 89 -35.47 -14.85 -10.01
N VAL A 90 -35.23 -14.13 -11.10
CA VAL A 90 -35.79 -14.43 -12.43
C VAL A 90 -34.83 -15.19 -13.34
N ASN A 91 -33.73 -15.73 -12.78
CA ASN A 91 -32.74 -16.54 -13.48
C ASN A 91 -32.14 -15.91 -14.77
N CYS A 92 -32.06 -14.58 -14.84
CA CYS A 92 -31.49 -13.86 -15.99
C CYS A 92 -29.96 -13.99 -16.14
N GLN A 93 -29.27 -14.56 -15.16
CA GLN A 93 -27.82 -14.80 -15.13
C GLN A 93 -26.92 -13.55 -15.25
N LEU A 94 -27.46 -12.32 -15.26
CA LEU A 94 -26.65 -11.09 -15.32
C LEU A 94 -25.64 -10.98 -14.16
N CYS A 95 -25.95 -11.55 -13.00
CA CYS A 95 -25.04 -11.59 -11.86
C CYS A 95 -23.82 -12.49 -12.08
N THR A 96 -23.94 -13.56 -12.87
CA THR A 96 -22.82 -14.46 -13.21
C THR A 96 -21.86 -13.76 -14.18
N LEU A 97 -22.41 -13.07 -15.18
CA LEU A 97 -21.66 -12.25 -16.12
C LEU A 97 -20.98 -11.04 -15.44
N GLY A 98 -21.65 -10.43 -14.46
CA GLY A 98 -21.13 -9.28 -13.74
C GLY A 98 -20.08 -9.61 -12.67
N CYS A 99 -19.82 -10.88 -12.38
CA CYS A 99 -18.88 -11.27 -11.34
C CYS A 99 -17.45 -11.44 -11.89
N PRO A 100 -16.50 -10.56 -11.53
CA PRO A 100 -15.12 -10.67 -12.03
C PRO A 100 -14.36 -11.87 -11.45
N TYR A 101 -14.91 -12.52 -10.41
CA TYR A 101 -14.30 -13.64 -9.71
C TYR A 101 -14.92 -14.99 -10.05
N ALA A 102 -15.90 -15.03 -10.97
CA ALA A 102 -16.72 -16.21 -11.24
C ALA A 102 -17.33 -16.84 -9.96
N GLY A 103 -17.59 -16.02 -8.94
CA GLY A 103 -17.99 -16.47 -7.61
C GLY A 103 -19.49 -16.73 -7.43
N ILE A 104 -20.29 -16.36 -8.43
CA ILE A 104 -21.70 -16.72 -8.56
C ILE A 104 -21.88 -17.40 -9.92
N THR A 105 -22.36 -18.63 -9.90
CA THR A 105 -22.43 -19.52 -11.07
C THR A 105 -23.84 -20.05 -11.26
N TYR A 106 -24.23 -20.36 -12.48
CA TYR A 106 -25.51 -21.02 -12.76
C TYR A 106 -25.39 -22.54 -12.56
N ASN A 107 -26.35 -23.14 -11.89
CA ASN A 107 -26.53 -24.58 -11.79
C ASN A 107 -27.63 -25.01 -12.76
N PRO A 108 -27.32 -25.80 -13.80
CA PRO A 108 -28.31 -26.24 -14.77
C PRO A 108 -29.33 -27.23 -14.18
N GLU A 109 -28.99 -28.01 -13.16
CA GLU A 109 -29.91 -28.99 -12.58
C GLU A 109 -30.98 -28.34 -11.69
N SER A 110 -30.58 -27.36 -10.89
CA SER A 110 -31.53 -26.61 -10.04
C SER A 110 -32.12 -25.40 -10.75
N GLU A 111 -31.71 -25.13 -11.99
CA GLU A 111 -32.04 -23.93 -12.79
C GLU A 111 -31.86 -22.61 -12.03
N GLN A 112 -30.88 -22.56 -11.13
CA GLN A 112 -30.68 -21.46 -10.20
C GLN A 112 -29.22 -21.04 -10.10
N VAL A 113 -28.99 -19.81 -9.66
CA VAL A 113 -27.65 -19.35 -9.35
C VAL A 113 -27.19 -19.87 -7.99
N MET A 114 -25.92 -20.22 -7.90
CA MET A 114 -25.25 -20.67 -6.69
C MET A 114 -24.08 -19.76 -6.38
N LYS A 115 -23.90 -19.45 -5.10
CA LYS A 115 -22.75 -18.70 -4.60
C LYS A 115 -22.54 -18.99 -3.13
N CYS A 116 -21.32 -18.75 -2.64
CA CYS A 116 -21.04 -18.87 -1.21
C CYS A 116 -22.01 -17.98 -0.39
N ASP A 117 -22.62 -18.56 0.63
CA ASP A 117 -23.41 -17.90 1.67
C ASP A 117 -22.67 -17.87 3.01
N PHE A 118 -21.40 -18.27 2.99
CA PHE A 118 -20.49 -18.27 4.12
C PHE A 118 -20.92 -19.20 5.27
N CYS A 119 -21.86 -20.13 5.04
CA CYS A 119 -22.36 -21.12 6.01
C CYS A 119 -22.69 -20.50 7.38
N GLY A 120 -23.33 -19.33 7.40
CA GLY A 120 -23.68 -18.63 8.64
C GLY A 120 -22.49 -18.15 9.49
N GLY A 121 -21.31 -17.96 8.88
CA GLY A 121 -20.10 -17.55 9.59
C GLY A 121 -19.14 -18.69 9.92
N ALA A 122 -19.55 -19.94 9.68
CA ALA A 122 -18.72 -21.12 9.94
C ALA A 122 -18.55 -22.00 8.67
N PRO A 123 -17.77 -21.54 7.67
CA PRO A 123 -17.57 -22.26 6.41
C PRO A 123 -17.11 -23.71 6.61
N VAL A 124 -17.94 -24.67 6.16
CA VAL A 124 -17.65 -26.10 6.27
C VAL A 124 -16.42 -26.52 5.46
N CYS A 125 -16.19 -25.86 4.32
CA CYS A 125 -15.06 -26.12 3.45
C CYS A 125 -13.71 -25.78 4.09
N VAL A 126 -13.66 -24.75 4.95
CA VAL A 126 -12.46 -24.41 5.74
C VAL A 126 -12.19 -25.51 6.78
N LYS A 127 -13.21 -25.95 7.51
CA LYS A 127 -13.11 -27.03 8.50
C LYS A 127 -12.71 -28.37 7.88
N ALA A 128 -13.18 -28.65 6.67
CA ALA A 128 -12.92 -29.89 5.95
C ALA A 128 -11.50 -29.97 5.35
N CYS A 129 -10.72 -28.89 5.33
CA CYS A 129 -9.40 -28.87 4.71
C CYS A 129 -8.33 -29.48 5.65
N PRO A 130 -7.82 -30.70 5.39
CA PRO A 130 -6.86 -31.34 6.30
C PRO A 130 -5.47 -30.67 6.26
N ARG A 131 -5.16 -29.95 5.18
CA ARG A 131 -3.89 -29.25 5.00
C ARG A 131 -3.86 -27.86 5.61
N GLY A 132 -5.01 -27.34 6.08
CA GLY A 132 -5.13 -25.94 6.46
C GLY A 132 -4.81 -24.98 5.32
N ALA A 133 -5.17 -25.36 4.08
CA ALA A 133 -4.95 -24.55 2.88
C ALA A 133 -6.04 -23.49 2.66
N LEU A 134 -7.16 -23.57 3.39
CA LEU A 134 -8.23 -22.57 3.37
C LEU A 134 -8.27 -21.82 4.70
N GLU A 135 -8.37 -20.50 4.64
CA GLU A 135 -8.50 -19.64 5.82
C GLU A 135 -9.60 -18.60 5.62
N ILE A 136 -10.17 -18.13 6.74
CA ILE A 136 -11.04 -16.96 6.74
C ILE A 136 -10.16 -15.73 6.89
N LYS A 137 -10.28 -14.79 5.96
CA LYS A 137 -9.49 -13.56 5.94
C LYS A 137 -10.37 -12.35 5.65
N THR A 138 -10.13 -11.27 6.39
CA THR A 138 -10.68 -9.95 6.07
C THR A 138 -9.62 -9.19 5.28
N CYS A 139 -9.97 -8.72 4.08
CA CYS A 139 -8.97 -8.21 3.12
C CYS A 139 -8.22 -6.94 3.58
N SER A 140 -8.83 -6.10 4.42
CA SER A 140 -8.14 -4.98 5.08
C SER A 140 -9.03 -4.34 6.13
N ASP A 141 -8.57 -4.31 7.38
CA ASP A 141 -9.36 -3.75 8.50
C ASP A 141 -9.34 -2.22 8.51
N ILE A 142 -8.41 -1.56 7.81
CA ILE A 142 -8.34 -0.09 7.82
C ILE A 142 -9.61 0.58 7.29
N TYR A 143 -10.32 -0.04 6.33
CA TYR A 143 -11.60 0.50 5.85
C TYR A 143 -12.73 0.31 6.85
N ASN A 144 -12.66 -0.72 7.69
CA ASN A 144 -13.64 -0.94 8.75
C ASN A 144 -13.40 0.02 9.92
N THR A 145 -12.13 0.22 10.27
CA THR A 145 -11.74 1.06 11.42
C THR A 145 -11.78 2.55 11.07
N TRP A 146 -11.37 2.93 9.85
CA TRP A 146 -11.12 4.32 9.46
C TRP A 146 -11.91 4.77 8.22
N GLY A 147 -12.75 3.90 7.64
CA GLY A 147 -13.49 4.20 6.42
C GLY A 147 -14.53 5.31 6.58
N ASP A 148 -15.05 5.47 7.80
CA ASP A 148 -16.05 6.49 8.17
C ASP A 148 -15.43 7.87 8.41
N LEU A 149 -14.09 7.95 8.53
CA LEU A 149 -13.40 9.23 8.58
C LEU A 149 -13.57 9.99 7.26
N GLU A 150 -13.73 11.30 7.36
CA GLU A 150 -13.86 12.17 6.20
C GLU A 150 -12.64 12.04 5.27
N ASP A 151 -12.90 12.00 3.96
CA ASP A 151 -11.84 12.20 2.98
C ASP A 151 -11.49 13.70 2.88
N LEU A 152 -10.30 14.03 3.36
CA LEU A 152 -9.77 15.39 3.37
C LEU A 152 -9.11 15.79 2.03
N VAL A 153 -9.11 14.89 1.04
CA VAL A 153 -8.70 15.18 -0.33
C VAL A 153 -9.92 15.11 -1.23
N VAL A 154 -10.12 16.12 -2.07
CA VAL A 154 -11.28 16.13 -2.98
C VAL A 154 -11.11 15.10 -4.11
N PRO A 155 -12.20 14.54 -4.65
CA PRO A 155 -12.14 13.83 -5.93
C PRO A 155 -11.83 14.81 -7.08
N GLY A 156 -11.32 14.31 -8.20
CA GLY A 156 -11.09 15.13 -9.41
C GLY A 156 -9.76 15.89 -9.44
N ILE A 157 -8.72 15.37 -8.79
CA ILE A 157 -7.36 15.88 -8.87
C ILE A 157 -6.62 15.31 -10.09
N SER A 158 -5.59 15.99 -10.59
CA SER A 158 -4.89 15.64 -11.85
C SER A 158 -3.83 14.55 -11.69
N ALA A 159 -4.03 13.62 -10.76
CA ALA A 159 -3.12 12.50 -10.54
C ALA A 159 -3.22 11.46 -11.68
N CYS A 160 -2.09 10.81 -11.99
CA CYS A 160 -2.06 9.71 -12.94
C CYS A 160 -2.96 8.55 -12.48
N LEU A 161 -3.43 7.73 -13.43
CA LEU A 161 -4.09 6.47 -13.11
C LEU A 161 -3.14 5.58 -12.28
N GLY A 162 -3.64 5.10 -11.13
CA GLY A 162 -2.84 4.33 -10.18
C GLY A 162 -1.74 5.13 -9.48
N CYS A 163 -1.87 6.45 -9.32
CA CYS A 163 -0.87 7.25 -8.59
C CYS A 163 -0.79 6.83 -7.12
N ASN A 164 0.35 6.28 -6.70
CA ASN A 164 0.56 5.88 -5.30
C ASN A 164 0.62 7.08 -4.34
N SER A 165 1.21 8.20 -4.78
CA SER A 165 1.32 9.41 -3.97
C SER A 165 -0.05 10.02 -3.66
N GLU A 166 -1.02 9.87 -4.56
CA GLU A 166 -2.40 10.30 -4.34
C GLU A 166 -3.08 9.45 -3.25
N MET A 167 -2.96 8.13 -3.36
CA MET A 167 -3.47 7.19 -2.36
C MET A 167 -2.80 7.45 -1.00
N LEU A 168 -1.48 7.64 -0.97
CA LEU A 168 -0.73 8.00 0.22
C LEU A 168 -1.32 9.26 0.86
N MET A 169 -1.43 10.36 0.11
CA MET A 169 -1.94 11.63 0.63
C MET A 169 -3.34 11.50 1.23
N ARG A 170 -4.26 10.79 0.55
CA ARG A 170 -5.61 10.51 1.07
C ARG A 170 -5.55 9.81 2.41
N HIS A 171 -4.77 8.74 2.50
CA HIS A 171 -4.67 7.92 3.70
C HIS A 171 -3.93 8.64 4.84
N THR A 172 -2.90 9.44 4.55
CA THR A 172 -2.21 10.27 5.54
C THR A 172 -3.17 11.27 6.18
N LEU A 173 -3.85 12.08 5.36
CA LEU A 173 -4.72 13.14 5.87
C LEU A 173 -5.94 12.54 6.58
N ARG A 174 -6.50 11.46 6.06
CA ARG A 174 -7.57 10.72 6.72
C ARG A 174 -7.18 10.30 8.13
N ARG A 175 -5.96 9.78 8.33
CA ARG A 175 -5.53 9.29 9.65
C ARG A 175 -5.12 10.41 10.60
N ILE A 176 -4.36 11.40 10.12
CA ILE A 176 -3.89 12.53 10.93
C ILE A 176 -5.06 13.44 11.32
N GLY A 177 -6.07 13.57 10.47
CA GLY A 177 -7.26 14.37 10.70
C GLY A 177 -7.10 15.85 10.34
N SER A 178 -8.13 16.63 10.64
CA SER A 178 -8.27 18.01 10.16
C SER A 178 -7.50 19.06 10.96
N ASN A 179 -7.00 18.73 12.17
CA ASN A 179 -6.20 19.65 12.99
C ASN A 179 -4.73 19.67 12.54
N VAL A 180 -4.51 20.00 11.27
CA VAL A 180 -3.21 19.96 10.60
C VAL A 180 -3.01 21.17 9.70
N VAL A 181 -1.77 21.63 9.56
CA VAL A 181 -1.35 22.50 8.45
C VAL A 181 -0.42 21.71 7.55
N LEU A 182 -0.79 21.62 6.27
CA LEU A 182 -0.06 20.88 5.25
C LEU A 182 0.88 21.81 4.46
N ALA A 183 2.15 21.43 4.37
CA ALA A 183 3.09 21.99 3.42
C ALA A 183 3.35 20.97 2.30
N THR A 184 3.19 21.40 1.05
CA THR A 184 3.46 20.56 -0.13
C THR A 184 4.32 21.34 -1.11
N PRO A 185 5.64 21.08 -1.21
CA PRO A 185 6.54 21.78 -2.12
C PRO A 185 6.26 21.44 -3.60
N PRO A 186 6.84 22.20 -4.56
CA PRO A 186 6.77 21.91 -5.99
C PRO A 186 7.19 20.46 -6.28
N GLY A 187 6.34 19.73 -7.00
CA GLY A 187 6.51 18.30 -7.23
C GLY A 187 5.18 17.68 -7.61
N CYS A 188 5.11 16.34 -7.71
CA CYS A 188 3.88 15.68 -8.15
C CYS A 188 2.69 16.02 -7.25
N LEU A 189 2.83 15.98 -5.92
CA LEU A 189 1.71 16.27 -5.02
C LEU A 189 1.14 17.69 -5.23
N ALA A 190 1.99 18.72 -5.23
CA ALA A 190 1.51 20.07 -5.56
C ALA A 190 0.92 20.13 -6.99
N GLY A 191 1.59 19.50 -7.96
CA GLY A 191 1.21 19.49 -9.38
C GLY A 191 -0.09 18.75 -9.69
N VAL A 192 -0.48 17.76 -8.87
CA VAL A 192 -1.78 17.10 -9.01
C VAL A 192 -2.93 17.94 -8.44
N GLY A 193 -2.64 19.12 -7.87
CA GLY A 193 -3.64 20.06 -7.40
C GLY A 193 -3.86 20.05 -5.89
N THR A 194 -2.97 19.43 -5.08
CA THR A 194 -3.08 19.44 -3.61
C THR A 194 -3.17 20.86 -3.04
N VAL A 195 -2.32 21.77 -3.53
CA VAL A 195 -2.30 23.19 -3.13
C VAL A 195 -3.39 24.02 -3.82
N GLY A 196 -4.07 23.44 -4.80
CA GLY A 196 -5.16 24.06 -5.54
C GLY A 196 -4.89 24.40 -7.01
N VAL A 197 -5.98 24.63 -7.74
CA VAL A 197 -6.03 25.08 -9.14
C VAL A 197 -7.19 26.06 -9.26
N ASN A 198 -6.99 27.20 -9.94
CA ASN A 198 -8.04 28.19 -10.24
C ASN A 198 -8.89 28.59 -9.00
N GLU A 199 -8.23 29.15 -7.97
CA GLU A 199 -8.86 29.65 -6.73
C GLU A 199 -9.51 28.57 -5.83
N LYS A 200 -9.46 27.29 -6.22
CA LYS A 200 -9.93 26.16 -5.41
C LYS A 200 -8.76 25.35 -4.89
N THR A 201 -8.92 24.69 -3.75
CA THR A 201 -7.92 23.78 -3.16
C THR A 201 -8.28 22.31 -3.40
N GLY A 202 -7.26 21.44 -3.49
CA GLY A 202 -7.44 19.99 -3.61
C GLY A 202 -7.63 19.28 -2.26
N VAL A 203 -7.49 20.00 -1.15
CA VAL A 203 -7.62 19.45 0.20
C VAL A 203 -8.49 20.32 1.11
N LYS A 204 -9.09 19.70 2.12
CA LYS A 204 -9.99 20.35 3.10
C LYS A 204 -9.28 20.87 4.34
N VAL A 205 -7.95 20.85 4.35
CA VAL A 205 -7.10 21.36 5.44
C VAL A 205 -6.34 22.60 4.97
N PRO A 206 -5.94 23.49 5.89
CA PRO A 206 -5.01 24.58 5.54
C PRO A 206 -3.76 24.01 4.87
N VAL A 207 -3.51 24.43 3.64
CA VAL A 207 -2.38 24.00 2.83
C VAL A 207 -1.66 25.21 2.27
N PHE A 208 -0.33 25.14 2.20
CA PHE A 208 0.46 26.16 1.51
C PHE A 208 1.57 25.52 0.69
N HIS A 209 2.04 26.29 -0.29
CA HIS A 209 3.07 25.89 -1.24
C HIS A 209 4.41 26.56 -0.87
N PRO A 210 5.30 25.88 -0.12
CA PRO A 210 6.66 26.39 0.10
C PRO A 210 7.47 26.36 -1.20
N LEU A 211 8.70 26.87 -1.17
CA LEU A 211 9.67 26.55 -2.23
C LEU A 211 10.16 25.12 -2.04
N LEU A 212 10.64 24.51 -3.12
CA LEU A 212 11.19 23.15 -3.06
C LEU A 212 12.36 23.02 -2.07
N THR A 213 13.05 24.11 -1.80
CA THR A 213 14.26 24.20 -0.97
C THR A 213 14.01 24.45 0.50
N ASN A 214 12.78 24.80 0.92
CA ASN A 214 12.54 25.38 2.25
C ASN A 214 11.29 24.85 2.98
N THR A 215 10.75 23.69 2.60
CA THR A 215 9.56 23.08 3.21
C THR A 215 9.63 23.02 4.74
N ALA A 216 10.72 22.46 5.29
CA ALA A 216 10.85 22.25 6.72
C ALA A 216 11.05 23.57 7.49
N SER A 217 11.80 24.53 6.94
CA SER A 217 11.99 25.82 7.60
C SER A 217 10.72 26.68 7.59
N MET A 218 9.91 26.60 6.53
CA MET A 218 8.60 27.25 6.49
C MET A 218 7.67 26.66 7.55
N LEU A 219 7.57 25.33 7.65
CA LEU A 219 6.76 24.68 8.69
C LEU A 219 7.22 25.00 10.11
N ALA A 220 8.53 25.13 10.35
CA ALA A 220 9.05 25.55 11.64
C ALA A 220 8.53 26.94 12.05
N GLY A 221 8.53 27.90 11.11
CA GLY A 221 7.95 29.22 11.33
C GLY A 221 6.46 29.16 11.65
N VAL A 222 5.70 28.34 10.90
CA VAL A 222 4.26 28.14 11.13
C VAL A 222 4.00 27.52 12.51
N LYS A 223 4.74 26.47 12.91
CA LYS A 223 4.59 25.86 14.25
C LYS A 223 4.80 26.86 15.37
N ARG A 224 5.87 27.66 15.29
CA ARG A 224 6.20 28.68 16.29
C ARG A 224 5.12 29.75 16.39
N TYR A 225 4.52 30.14 15.26
CA TYR A 225 3.37 31.05 15.27
C TYR A 225 2.17 30.44 16.00
N TYR A 226 1.78 29.20 15.67
CA TYR A 226 0.65 28.53 16.31
C TYR A 226 0.87 28.32 17.82
N GLN A 227 2.09 27.96 18.23
CA GLN A 227 2.47 27.90 19.65
C GLN A 227 2.35 29.27 20.33
N ARG A 228 2.81 30.35 19.70
CA ARG A 228 2.73 31.71 20.24
C ARG A 228 1.29 32.17 20.50
N ILE A 229 0.33 31.73 19.69
CA ILE A 229 -1.10 32.03 19.89
C ILE A 229 -1.84 30.97 20.71
N GLY A 230 -1.12 30.00 21.30
CA GLY A 230 -1.69 28.98 22.18
C GLY A 230 -2.55 27.92 21.49
N ARG A 231 -2.33 27.65 20.20
CA ARG A 231 -3.06 26.63 19.43
C ARG A 231 -2.16 25.44 19.10
N ASP A 232 -2.54 24.25 19.57
CA ASP A 232 -1.86 23.02 19.19
C ASP A 232 -2.39 22.51 17.85
N VAL A 233 -1.53 22.57 16.83
CA VAL A 233 -1.82 22.14 15.47
C VAL A 233 -0.64 21.30 14.97
N THR A 234 -0.95 20.20 14.28
CA THR A 234 0.06 19.33 13.68
C THR A 234 0.64 19.99 12.43
N MET A 235 1.96 20.11 12.36
CA MET A 235 2.64 20.50 11.12
C MET A 235 2.96 19.26 10.31
N LEU A 236 2.51 19.22 9.06
CA LEU A 236 2.72 18.08 8.16
C LEU A 236 3.41 18.53 6.88
N ALA A 237 4.55 17.93 6.55
CA ALA A 237 5.12 18.00 5.21
C ALA A 237 4.77 16.75 4.41
N LEU A 238 4.28 16.93 3.19
CA LEU A 238 4.26 15.89 2.17
C LEU A 238 5.17 16.34 1.03
N ALA A 239 6.44 15.91 1.06
CA ALA A 239 7.46 16.32 0.10
C ALA A 239 7.95 15.14 -0.71
N GLY A 240 8.16 15.33 -2.03
CA GLY A 240 8.79 14.31 -2.87
C GLY A 240 10.25 14.05 -2.46
N ASP A 241 10.83 12.96 -2.95
CA ASP A 241 12.23 12.60 -2.68
C ASP A 241 13.22 13.67 -3.14
N GLY A 242 13.04 14.28 -4.32
CA GLY A 242 13.91 15.38 -4.76
C GLY A 242 13.94 16.59 -3.80
N GLY A 243 12.77 16.97 -3.27
CA GLY A 243 12.63 18.03 -2.27
C GLY A 243 13.13 17.64 -0.88
N THR A 244 13.45 16.37 -0.65
CA THR A 244 13.83 15.85 0.66
C THR A 244 15.28 15.41 0.69
N ALA A 245 15.69 14.56 -0.24
CA ALA A 245 17.02 13.98 -0.35
C ALA A 245 18.02 14.95 -0.98
N ASP A 246 17.59 15.89 -1.82
CA ASP A 246 18.49 16.76 -2.58
C ASP A 246 18.32 18.23 -2.20
N VAL A 247 17.54 19.00 -2.96
CA VAL A 247 17.60 20.46 -2.92
C VAL A 247 16.97 21.06 -1.65
N GLY A 248 16.02 20.36 -1.03
CA GLY A 248 15.43 20.77 0.25
C GLY A 248 16.09 20.15 1.48
N PHE A 249 17.10 19.30 1.29
CA PHE A 249 17.75 18.58 2.39
C PHE A 249 18.40 19.52 3.40
N GLN A 250 18.98 20.64 2.97
CA GLN A 250 19.57 21.62 3.89
C GLN A 250 18.52 22.17 4.89
N SER A 251 17.32 22.48 4.42
CA SER A 251 16.25 22.99 5.29
C SER A 251 15.74 21.91 6.23
N LEU A 252 15.61 20.68 5.75
CA LEU A 252 15.21 19.51 6.54
C LEU A 252 16.23 19.20 7.63
N SER A 253 17.50 19.06 7.26
CA SER A 253 18.61 18.79 8.17
C SER A 253 18.68 19.82 9.28
N GLY A 254 18.63 21.12 8.95
CA GLY A 254 18.63 22.18 9.96
C GLY A 254 17.38 22.18 10.84
N ALA A 255 16.20 21.87 10.31
CA ALA A 255 14.99 21.75 11.12
C ALA A 255 15.00 20.54 12.06
N ALA A 256 15.58 19.42 11.60
CA ALA A 256 15.75 18.22 12.41
C ALA A 256 16.73 18.47 13.56
N GLU A 257 17.87 19.11 13.28
CA GLU A 257 18.89 19.48 14.29
C GLU A 257 18.31 20.36 15.40
N ARG A 258 17.45 21.33 15.05
CA ARG A 258 16.76 22.17 16.04
C ARG A 258 15.60 21.48 16.77
N GLY A 259 15.29 20.23 16.45
CA GLY A 259 14.17 19.50 17.04
C GLY A 259 12.82 20.13 16.71
N GLU A 260 12.63 20.71 15.52
CA GLU A 260 11.38 21.37 15.16
C GLU A 260 10.20 20.37 15.17
N GLN A 261 9.10 20.76 15.81
CA GLN A 261 7.92 19.91 16.02
C GLN A 261 7.07 19.79 14.75
N MET A 262 7.32 18.74 13.96
CA MET A 262 6.55 18.43 12.75
C MET A 262 6.62 16.95 12.38
N VAL A 263 5.62 16.49 11.62
CA VAL A 263 5.67 15.25 10.86
C VAL A 263 6.18 15.58 9.46
N TYR A 264 7.35 15.09 9.09
CA TYR A 264 7.90 15.23 7.75
C TYR A 264 7.81 13.90 7.00
N ILE A 265 7.00 13.85 5.95
CA ILE A 265 6.86 12.66 5.11
C ILE A 265 7.58 12.88 3.78
N CYS A 266 8.60 12.07 3.54
CA CYS A 266 9.21 11.89 2.22
C CYS A 266 8.37 10.90 1.42
N VAL A 267 7.73 11.37 0.36
CA VAL A 267 7.06 10.54 -0.63
C VAL A 267 8.09 10.15 -1.69
N ASP A 268 8.70 8.99 -1.51
CA ASP A 268 9.79 8.53 -2.35
C ASP A 268 9.27 7.74 -3.54
N ASN A 269 9.21 8.41 -4.69
CA ASN A 269 8.93 7.76 -5.97
C ASN A 269 10.22 7.61 -6.81
N GLU A 270 11.38 7.75 -6.18
CA GLU A 270 12.72 7.48 -6.71
C GLU A 270 13.13 8.35 -7.90
N GLY A 271 12.62 9.58 -7.97
CA GLY A 271 13.03 10.56 -8.98
C GLY A 271 12.19 11.81 -9.01
N TYR A 272 12.64 12.83 -9.75
CA TYR A 272 11.82 14.01 -10.02
C TYR A 272 10.76 13.69 -11.08
N MET A 273 9.67 13.06 -10.64
CA MET A 273 8.63 12.57 -11.55
C MET A 273 7.91 13.69 -12.31
N ASN A 274 7.59 14.78 -11.62
CA ASN A 274 6.82 15.89 -12.20
C ASN A 274 7.52 16.58 -13.37
N THR A 275 8.84 16.66 -13.33
CA THR A 275 9.65 17.37 -14.34
C THR A 275 10.05 16.48 -15.51
N GLY A 276 9.58 15.22 -15.56
CA GLY A 276 9.92 14.28 -16.62
C GLY A 276 10.92 13.21 -16.19
N VAL A 277 10.75 12.66 -14.97
CA VAL A 277 11.45 11.47 -14.47
C VAL A 277 12.97 11.67 -14.48
N GLN A 278 13.47 12.73 -13.85
CA GLN A 278 14.91 12.93 -13.65
C GLN A 278 15.41 12.15 -12.43
N ARG A 279 16.71 11.88 -12.39
CA ARG A 279 17.42 11.29 -11.26
C ARG A 279 17.28 12.18 -10.02
N SER A 280 17.06 11.56 -8.87
CA SER A 280 17.22 12.14 -7.54
C SER A 280 18.31 11.41 -6.73
N GLY A 281 18.54 11.87 -5.50
CA GLY A 281 19.35 11.19 -4.51
C GLY A 281 18.84 9.80 -4.12
N THR A 282 17.54 9.54 -4.22
CA THR A 282 16.92 8.25 -3.85
C THR A 282 16.77 7.28 -5.01
N THR A 283 16.87 7.75 -6.27
CA THR A 283 16.87 6.86 -7.45
C THR A 283 17.84 5.68 -7.25
N PRO A 284 17.44 4.41 -7.37
CA PRO A 284 18.35 3.28 -7.17
C PRO A 284 19.41 3.13 -8.25
N TYR A 285 20.49 2.39 -7.95
CA TYR A 285 21.49 1.97 -8.92
C TYR A 285 20.83 1.28 -10.13
N GLY A 286 21.39 1.47 -11.32
CA GLY A 286 20.88 0.89 -12.56
C GLY A 286 19.58 1.50 -13.09
N SER A 287 18.93 2.41 -12.36
CA SER A 287 17.67 2.99 -12.84
C SER A 287 17.87 3.84 -14.11
N TRP A 288 17.03 3.59 -15.12
CA TRP A 288 16.84 4.54 -16.22
C TRP A 288 16.05 5.76 -15.73
N THR A 289 16.52 6.95 -16.07
CA THR A 289 15.83 8.24 -15.90
C THR A 289 16.14 9.12 -17.11
N SER A 290 15.44 10.24 -17.30
CA SER A 290 15.77 11.18 -18.40
C SER A 290 17.18 11.77 -18.29
N THR A 291 17.78 11.76 -17.10
CA THR A 291 19.16 12.24 -16.82
C THR A 291 20.16 11.11 -16.57
N THR A 292 19.71 9.85 -16.57
CA THR A 292 20.56 8.65 -16.53
C THR A 292 20.12 7.72 -17.66
N PRO A 293 20.28 8.15 -18.93
CA PRO A 293 19.81 7.39 -20.07
C PRO A 293 20.63 6.10 -20.22
N VAL A 294 20.07 5.18 -21.00
CA VAL A 294 20.70 3.91 -21.35
C VAL A 294 21.08 3.96 -22.82
N GLY A 295 22.34 3.64 -23.11
CA GLY A 295 22.94 3.64 -24.45
C GLY A 295 24.30 2.95 -24.43
N THR A 296 25.15 3.24 -25.40
CA THR A 296 26.47 2.59 -25.51
C THR A 296 27.46 2.99 -24.41
N VAL A 297 27.29 4.17 -23.81
CA VAL A 297 28.20 4.73 -22.79
C VAL A 297 27.63 4.65 -21.38
N LEU A 298 26.34 4.93 -21.21
CA LEU A 298 25.66 4.91 -19.91
C LEU A 298 24.68 3.75 -19.84
N LYS A 299 24.62 3.08 -18.69
CA LYS A 299 23.70 1.97 -18.39
C LYS A 299 22.85 2.29 -17.15
N GLY A 300 22.21 3.47 -17.15
CA GLY A 300 21.44 3.95 -15.99
C GLY A 300 22.29 4.59 -14.89
N LYS A 301 21.72 4.74 -13.71
CA LYS A 301 22.38 5.40 -12.56
C LYS A 301 23.56 4.57 -12.03
N THR A 302 24.73 5.18 -11.87
CA THR A 302 25.97 4.49 -11.47
C THR A 302 26.26 4.50 -9.97
N ARG A 303 25.37 5.02 -9.13
CA ARG A 303 25.54 5.12 -7.67
C ARG A 303 24.29 4.60 -6.97
N ASP A 304 24.46 3.96 -5.82
CA ASP A 304 23.36 3.53 -4.96
C ASP A 304 22.55 4.72 -4.43
N ALA A 305 21.33 4.42 -3.97
CA ALA A 305 20.44 5.40 -3.36
C ALA A 305 21.04 5.95 -2.05
N LYS A 306 20.80 7.23 -1.78
CA LYS A 306 21.14 7.84 -0.49
C LYS A 306 20.31 7.14 0.60
N PRO A 307 20.92 6.65 1.71
CA PRO A 307 20.20 5.99 2.80
C PRO A 307 19.50 7.04 3.69
N LEU A 308 18.61 7.83 3.10
CA LEU A 308 18.01 9.00 3.74
C LEU A 308 17.31 8.70 5.07
N PRO A 309 16.54 7.60 5.24
CA PRO A 309 15.99 7.25 6.55
C PRO A 309 17.05 7.12 7.65
N MET A 310 18.18 6.47 7.35
CA MET A 310 19.28 6.35 8.32
C MET A 310 19.96 7.68 8.59
N ILE A 311 20.07 8.55 7.58
CA ILE A 311 20.54 9.91 7.80
C ILE A 311 19.62 10.64 8.79
N MET A 312 18.30 10.48 8.68
CA MET A 312 17.35 11.10 9.61
C MET A 312 17.39 10.47 11.01
N VAL A 313 17.70 9.18 11.15
CA VAL A 313 18.03 8.57 12.46
C VAL A 313 19.22 9.30 13.09
N MET A 314 20.26 9.59 12.31
CA MET A 314 21.46 10.30 12.78
C MET A 314 21.23 11.80 13.05
N HIS A 315 20.06 12.36 12.68
CA HIS A 315 19.64 13.70 13.09
C HIS A 315 18.90 13.70 14.44
N ASN A 316 18.86 12.57 15.16
CA ASN A 316 18.15 12.43 16.44
C ASN A 316 16.67 12.82 16.36
N CYS A 317 16.02 12.54 15.22
CA CYS A 317 14.57 12.68 15.11
C CYS A 317 13.87 11.79 16.15
N GLU A 318 12.82 12.31 16.80
CA GLU A 318 12.05 11.60 17.83
C GLU A 318 11.48 10.28 17.32
N TYR A 319 11.14 10.25 16.04
CA TYR A 319 10.65 9.07 15.33
C TYR A 319 11.14 9.05 13.90
N VAL A 320 11.60 7.89 13.44
CA VAL A 320 11.95 7.63 12.04
C VAL A 320 11.35 6.32 11.61
N ALA A 321 10.65 6.27 10.47
CA ALA A 321 10.13 5.02 9.93
C ALA A 321 10.21 4.95 8.40
N THR A 322 10.30 3.74 7.88
CA THR A 322 10.03 3.44 6.47
C THR A 322 8.63 2.86 6.34
N ALA A 323 7.92 3.15 5.26
CA ALA A 323 6.56 2.63 5.04
C ALA A 323 6.30 2.32 3.57
N CYS A 324 5.31 1.47 3.32
CA CYS A 324 4.85 1.12 1.98
C CYS A 324 3.33 1.00 1.99
N THR A 325 2.67 1.57 0.99
CA THR A 325 1.20 1.57 0.89
C THR A 325 0.58 0.19 0.62
N ALA A 326 1.40 -0.82 0.29
CA ALA A 326 0.95 -2.22 0.26
C ALA A 326 0.66 -2.78 1.67
N TYR A 327 1.16 -2.12 2.73
CA TYR A 327 1.01 -2.49 4.13
C TYR A 327 0.37 -1.33 4.90
N MET A 328 -0.89 -1.06 4.60
CA MET A 328 -1.57 0.16 5.04
C MET A 328 -1.81 0.19 6.56
N GLU A 329 -2.05 -0.96 7.17
CA GLU A 329 -2.18 -1.12 8.63
C GLU A 329 -0.89 -0.69 9.35
N ASP A 330 0.27 -1.12 8.86
CA ASP A 330 1.59 -0.70 9.33
C ASP A 330 1.79 0.81 9.14
N TYR A 331 1.42 1.33 7.97
CA TYR A 331 1.53 2.77 7.71
C TYR A 331 0.66 3.60 8.68
N TYR A 332 -0.56 3.17 8.97
CA TYR A 332 -1.45 3.86 9.91
C TYR A 332 -0.88 3.85 11.34
N ALA A 333 -0.34 2.72 11.80
CA ALA A 333 0.32 2.63 13.10
C ALA A 333 1.53 3.57 13.20
N LYS A 334 2.30 3.71 12.11
CA LYS A 334 3.45 4.63 12.02
C LYS A 334 3.01 6.10 12.02
N LEU A 335 1.89 6.44 11.38
CA LEU A 335 1.33 7.79 11.44
C LEU A 335 0.93 8.19 12.87
N ASP A 336 0.40 7.26 13.66
CA ASP A 336 0.02 7.50 15.05
C ASP A 336 1.23 7.82 15.91
N LYS A 337 2.25 6.97 15.82
CA LYS A 337 3.52 7.16 16.52
C LYS A 337 4.23 8.44 16.08
N ALA A 338 4.25 8.73 14.78
CA ALA A 338 4.86 9.94 14.25
C ALA A 338 4.14 11.20 14.73
N THR A 339 2.81 11.21 14.73
CA THR A 339 2.02 12.37 15.20
C THR A 339 2.25 12.63 16.69
N GLU A 340 2.33 11.57 17.50
CA GLU A 340 2.66 11.68 18.91
C GLU A 340 4.11 12.12 19.15
N ALA A 341 5.07 11.58 18.39
CA ALA A 341 6.48 11.99 18.45
C ALA A 341 6.69 13.45 18.01
N ALA A 342 5.91 13.91 17.02
CA ALA A 342 5.98 15.27 16.50
C ALA A 342 5.66 16.35 17.56
N ARG A 343 5.03 15.98 18.68
CA ARG A 343 4.79 16.87 19.82
C ARG A 343 6.05 17.18 20.63
N ARG A 344 7.11 16.37 20.50
CA ARG A 344 8.38 16.53 21.22
C ARG A 344 9.48 17.08 20.32
N GLY A 345 9.50 16.67 19.05
CA GLY A 345 10.52 17.06 18.07
C GLY A 345 10.14 16.60 16.67
N MET A 346 11.10 16.44 15.76
CA MET A 346 10.79 16.01 14.41
C MET A 346 10.45 14.51 14.35
N ALA A 347 9.34 14.17 13.69
CA ALA A 347 9.05 12.81 13.26
C ALA A 347 9.20 12.72 11.74
N TYR A 348 9.97 11.76 11.25
CA TYR A 348 10.23 11.57 9.82
C TYR A 348 9.71 10.21 9.35
N ILE A 349 8.93 10.20 8.27
CA ILE A 349 8.51 8.96 7.61
C ILE A 349 8.96 8.98 6.16
N HIS A 350 9.64 7.92 5.74
CA HIS A 350 10.02 7.71 4.36
C HIS A 350 9.11 6.66 3.73
N VAL A 351 8.17 7.11 2.91
CA VAL A 351 7.15 6.24 2.33
C VAL A 351 7.50 5.94 0.90
N PHE A 352 7.75 4.67 0.61
CA PHE A 352 7.96 4.17 -0.72
C PHE A 352 6.67 4.26 -1.54
N SER A 353 6.74 4.95 -2.67
CA SER A 353 5.60 5.36 -3.48
C SER A 353 5.84 5.06 -4.97
N PRO A 354 5.65 3.82 -5.44
CA PRO A 354 5.85 3.46 -6.84
C PRO A 354 5.11 4.37 -7.83
N CYS A 355 5.77 4.72 -8.93
CA CYS A 355 5.22 5.60 -9.97
C CYS A 355 4.99 4.81 -11.27
N PRO A 356 3.76 4.35 -11.57
CA PRO A 356 3.48 3.56 -12.78
C PRO A 356 3.93 4.26 -14.07
N THR A 357 3.70 5.57 -14.16
CA THR A 357 4.08 6.40 -15.29
C THR A 357 5.61 6.47 -15.45
N GLY A 358 6.32 6.87 -14.40
CA GLY A 358 7.76 7.09 -14.47
C GLY A 358 8.57 5.80 -14.55
N TRP A 359 8.09 4.74 -13.89
CA TRP A 359 8.76 3.44 -13.85
C TRP A 359 8.29 2.50 -14.97
N ARG A 360 7.26 2.90 -15.73
CA ARG A 360 6.73 2.22 -16.92
C ARG A 360 6.21 0.82 -16.62
N PHE A 361 5.25 0.72 -15.71
CA PHE A 361 4.49 -0.50 -15.44
C PHE A 361 2.99 -0.22 -15.42
N SER A 362 2.16 -1.26 -15.57
CA SER A 362 0.70 -1.11 -15.59
C SER A 362 0.17 -0.54 -14.27
N PRO A 363 -0.69 0.49 -14.28
CA PRO A 363 -1.34 0.99 -13.05
C PRO A 363 -2.04 -0.09 -12.22
N SER A 364 -2.56 -1.14 -12.86
CA SER A 364 -3.21 -2.27 -12.16
C SER A 364 -2.25 -3.07 -11.27
N LYS A 365 -0.94 -3.01 -11.54
CA LYS A 365 0.10 -3.71 -10.78
C LYS A 365 0.69 -2.87 -9.64
N LEU A 366 0.16 -1.68 -9.37
CA LEU A 366 0.74 -0.76 -8.38
C LEU A 366 1.02 -1.41 -7.02
N ILE A 367 0.00 -2.07 -6.44
CA ILE A 367 0.13 -2.70 -5.13
C ILE A 367 1.01 -3.96 -5.18
N GLU A 368 1.02 -4.67 -6.31
CA GLU A 368 1.90 -5.82 -6.54
C GLU A 368 3.38 -5.38 -6.53
N VAL A 369 3.72 -4.33 -7.30
CA VAL A 369 5.07 -3.75 -7.33
C VAL A 369 5.49 -3.26 -5.94
N ALA A 370 4.60 -2.54 -5.25
CA ALA A 370 4.84 -2.05 -3.90
C ALA A 370 5.09 -3.19 -2.89
N ARG A 371 4.33 -4.28 -3.00
CA ARG A 371 4.47 -5.48 -2.14
C ARG A 371 5.76 -6.23 -2.45
N LYS A 372 6.06 -6.46 -3.73
CA LYS A 372 7.27 -7.17 -4.17
C LYS A 372 8.53 -6.46 -3.71
N ALA A 373 8.55 -5.13 -3.70
CA ALA A 373 9.66 -4.35 -3.15
C ALA A 373 9.96 -4.67 -1.66
N VAL A 374 8.93 -4.98 -0.87
CA VAL A 374 9.08 -5.38 0.54
C VAL A 374 9.47 -6.86 0.63
N GLU A 375 8.79 -7.75 -0.13
CA GLU A 375 9.08 -9.19 -0.16
C GLU A 375 10.51 -9.52 -0.62
N THR A 376 11.14 -8.67 -1.43
CA THR A 376 12.55 -8.79 -1.84
C THR A 376 13.52 -8.06 -0.92
N ASN A 377 13.05 -7.47 0.19
CA ASN A 377 13.81 -6.59 1.10
C ASN A 377 14.40 -5.33 0.43
N THR A 378 14.00 -4.98 -0.80
CA THR A 378 14.42 -3.73 -1.45
C THR A 378 13.95 -2.50 -0.66
N VAL A 379 12.76 -2.60 -0.05
CA VAL A 379 12.17 -1.58 0.81
C VAL A 379 11.83 -2.24 2.16
N PRO A 380 12.80 -2.35 3.09
CA PRO A 380 12.52 -2.93 4.39
C PRO A 380 11.60 -2.01 5.20
N LEU A 381 10.64 -2.59 5.92
CA LEU A 381 9.71 -1.85 6.77
C LEU A 381 10.15 -1.90 8.24
N TRP A 382 10.49 -0.75 8.78
CA TRP A 382 10.97 -0.61 10.14
C TRP A 382 10.63 0.76 10.73
N GLU A 383 10.80 0.87 12.03
CA GLU A 383 10.67 2.10 12.79
C GLU A 383 11.78 2.24 13.83
N TYR A 384 12.04 3.48 14.24
CA TYR A 384 13.00 3.87 15.25
C TYR A 384 12.35 4.95 16.13
N GLU A 385 12.35 4.73 17.44
CA GLU A 385 11.95 5.72 18.44
C GLU A 385 13.21 6.18 19.19
N TYR A 386 13.49 7.49 19.23
CA TYR A 386 14.73 8.03 19.81
C TYR A 386 14.94 7.57 21.27
N LYS A 387 13.88 7.61 22.07
CA LYS A 387 13.89 7.13 23.47
C LYS A 387 14.26 5.65 23.65
N LEU A 388 14.03 4.82 22.63
CA LEU A 388 14.36 3.38 22.66
C LEU A 388 15.77 3.12 22.13
N GLY A 389 16.28 4.01 21.28
CA GLY A 389 17.64 3.94 20.75
C GLY A 389 17.90 2.73 19.85
N LYS A 390 16.85 2.09 19.30
CA LYS A 390 16.96 0.89 18.47
C LYS A 390 15.94 0.87 17.34
N ILE A 391 16.31 0.21 16.24
CA ILE A 391 15.41 -0.10 15.13
C ILE A 391 14.57 -1.33 15.47
N HIS A 392 13.28 -1.27 15.10
CA HIS A 392 12.34 -2.36 15.16
C HIS A 392 11.80 -2.63 13.74
N PHE A 393 11.99 -3.85 13.22
CA PHE A 393 11.38 -4.27 11.96
C PHE A 393 9.90 -4.54 12.19
N THR A 394 9.03 -3.73 11.59
CA THR A 394 7.58 -3.89 11.72
C THR A 394 7.02 -4.96 10.80
N HIS A 395 7.75 -5.28 9.72
CA HIS A 395 7.45 -6.37 8.82
C HIS A 395 8.75 -7.09 8.43
N PRO A 396 9.28 -7.98 9.31
CA PRO A 396 10.48 -8.74 8.98
C PRO A 396 10.20 -9.73 7.84
N VAL A 397 11.15 -9.86 6.93
CA VAL A 397 11.10 -10.82 5.82
C VAL A 397 12.30 -11.76 5.95
N ASP A 398 12.06 -12.90 6.61
CA ASP A 398 13.11 -13.87 6.95
C ASP A 398 13.64 -14.60 5.70
N ASN A 399 12.76 -14.88 4.74
CA ASN A 399 13.09 -15.54 3.47
C ASN A 399 12.72 -14.61 2.31
N PRO A 400 13.55 -13.60 2.00
CA PRO A 400 13.24 -12.67 0.93
C PRO A 400 13.26 -13.35 -0.43
N LEU A 401 12.36 -12.90 -1.31
CA LEU A 401 12.38 -13.30 -2.71
C LEU A 401 13.64 -12.76 -3.42
N PRO A 402 14.11 -13.42 -4.48
CA PRO A 402 15.15 -12.85 -5.35
C PRO A 402 14.73 -11.49 -5.88
N VAL A 403 15.65 -10.52 -5.94
CA VAL A 403 15.33 -9.14 -6.35
C VAL A 403 14.76 -9.06 -7.77
N ASP A 404 15.06 -10.02 -8.64
CA ASP A 404 14.54 -10.09 -10.00
C ASP A 404 13.00 -10.21 -10.06
N GLU A 405 12.38 -10.83 -9.06
CA GLU A 405 10.90 -10.88 -8.91
C GLU A 405 10.27 -9.49 -8.79
N TYR A 406 11.04 -8.51 -8.30
CA TYR A 406 10.63 -7.10 -8.23
C TYR A 406 11.07 -6.31 -9.47
N LEU A 407 12.32 -6.48 -9.91
CA LEU A 407 12.90 -5.71 -11.03
C LEU A 407 12.19 -6.00 -12.36
N SER A 408 11.84 -7.26 -12.61
CA SER A 408 11.17 -7.71 -13.84
C SER A 408 9.80 -7.07 -14.06
N LEU A 409 9.13 -6.62 -12.98
CA LEU A 409 7.85 -5.93 -13.06
C LEU A 409 7.96 -4.49 -13.57
N ILE A 410 9.17 -3.93 -13.60
CA ILE A 410 9.39 -2.50 -13.75
C ILE A 410 10.15 -2.18 -15.06
N GLY A 411 9.54 -1.34 -15.90
CA GLY A 411 10.11 -0.95 -17.18
C GLY A 411 11.44 -0.20 -17.11
N LYS A 412 11.71 0.57 -16.04
CA LYS A 412 12.98 1.31 -15.89
C LYS A 412 14.21 0.42 -15.68
N TYR A 413 14.02 -0.88 -15.41
CA TYR A 413 15.08 -1.86 -15.18
C TYR A 413 15.23 -2.90 -16.30
N LYS A 414 14.41 -2.85 -17.36
CA LYS A 414 14.45 -3.82 -18.48
C LYS A 414 15.79 -3.99 -19.20
N HIS A 415 16.73 -3.08 -18.96
CA HIS A 415 18.03 -3.02 -19.63
C HIS A 415 19.19 -3.55 -18.75
N LEU A 416 18.92 -3.89 -17.49
CA LEU A 416 19.95 -4.34 -16.58
C LEU A 416 20.56 -5.66 -17.07
N ASP A 417 21.87 -5.79 -16.95
CA ASP A 417 22.58 -7.05 -17.12
C ASP A 417 22.72 -7.80 -15.78
N ASP A 418 23.16 -9.06 -15.84
CA ASP A 418 23.25 -9.95 -14.67
C ASP A 418 24.17 -9.37 -13.58
N ASP A 419 25.27 -8.72 -13.97
CA ASP A 419 26.21 -8.07 -13.05
C ASP A 419 25.54 -6.91 -12.30
N GLN A 420 24.71 -6.11 -12.98
CA GLN A 420 23.94 -5.05 -12.34
C GLN A 420 22.88 -5.60 -11.37
N ILE A 421 22.19 -6.68 -11.73
CA ILE A 421 21.20 -7.33 -10.86
C ILE A 421 21.91 -7.91 -9.62
N GLU A 422 23.05 -8.57 -9.79
CA GLU A 422 23.83 -9.11 -8.69
C GLU A 422 24.34 -8.01 -7.74
N HIS A 423 24.80 -6.86 -8.29
CA HIS A 423 25.15 -5.69 -7.48
C HIS A 423 23.97 -5.22 -6.62
N ILE A 424 22.79 -5.08 -7.22
CA ILE A 424 21.58 -4.64 -6.49
C ILE A 424 21.26 -5.62 -5.36
N GLN A 425 21.27 -6.93 -5.64
CA GLN A 425 21.00 -7.97 -4.63
C GLN A 425 22.01 -7.90 -3.47
N LYS A 426 23.31 -7.75 -3.77
CA LYS A 426 24.38 -7.60 -2.77
C LYS A 426 24.19 -6.35 -1.91
N GLN A 427 23.80 -5.22 -2.51
CA GLN A 427 23.55 -3.98 -1.76
C GLN A 427 22.34 -4.11 -0.82
N ILE A 428 21.27 -4.78 -1.26
CA ILE A 428 20.10 -5.05 -0.40
C ILE A 428 20.53 -5.84 0.84
N TYR A 429 21.27 -6.94 0.67
CA TYR A 429 21.75 -7.72 1.81
C TYR A 429 22.62 -6.89 2.75
N LYS A 430 23.55 -6.10 2.20
CA LYS A 430 24.39 -5.20 3.00
C LYS A 430 23.55 -4.18 3.79
N GLN A 431 22.53 -3.59 3.19
CA GLN A 431 21.65 -2.62 3.87
C GLN A 431 20.88 -3.28 5.01
N ILE A 432 20.34 -4.49 4.81
CA ILE A 432 19.65 -5.24 5.85
C ILE A 432 20.58 -5.54 7.03
N GLU A 433 21.81 -5.97 6.78
CA GLU A 433 22.79 -6.21 7.85
C GLU A 433 23.16 -4.94 8.61
N ILE A 434 23.31 -3.80 7.93
CA ILE A 434 23.49 -2.50 8.58
C ILE A 434 22.29 -2.19 9.49
N LEU A 435 21.06 -2.34 9.01
CA LEU A 435 19.86 -2.09 9.81
C LEU A 435 19.76 -3.02 11.03
N LYS A 436 20.08 -4.31 10.86
CA LYS A 436 20.13 -5.29 11.96
C LYS A 436 21.13 -4.89 13.05
N ALA A 437 22.25 -4.26 12.70
CA ALA A 437 23.20 -3.76 13.70
C ALA A 437 22.58 -2.72 14.66
N PHE A 438 21.57 -1.96 14.20
CA PHE A 438 20.82 -1.00 15.03
C PHE A 438 19.66 -1.62 15.81
N THR A 439 19.42 -2.93 15.71
CA THR A 439 18.35 -3.61 16.47
C THR A 439 18.81 -4.08 17.85
N LYS A 440 20.11 -4.32 18.03
CA LYS A 440 20.69 -4.83 19.27
C LYS A 440 21.21 -3.67 20.09
N LYS A 441 20.69 -3.51 21.31
CA LYS A 441 21.35 -2.71 22.34
C LYS A 441 22.39 -3.62 22.96
N GLU A 442 23.67 -3.50 22.59
CA GLU A 442 24.69 -3.92 23.55
C GLU A 442 24.47 -3.06 24.78
N GLU A 443 24.36 -3.69 25.95
CA GLU A 443 24.35 -2.99 27.23
C GLU A 443 25.63 -2.17 27.29
N MET A 444 25.53 -0.88 26.96
CA MET A 444 26.61 0.07 27.23
C MET A 444 26.70 0.16 28.75
N ALA A 445 27.63 -0.63 29.30
CA ALA A 445 28.02 -0.67 30.70
C ALA A 445 28.60 0.67 31.17
#